data_AF-A0A315EH95-F1
#
_entry.id   AF-A0A315EH95-F1
#
_cell.length_a   1.000
_cell.length_b   1.000
_cell.length_c   1.000
_cell.angle_alpha   90.00
_cell.angle_beta   90.00
_cell.angle_gamma   90.00
#
_symmetry.space_group_name_H-M   'P 1'
#
loop_
_entity.id
_entity.type
_entity.pdbx_description
1 polymer ?
#
loop_
_entity_poly.entity_id
_entity_poly.type
_entity_poly.pdbx_seq_one_letter_code
_entity_poly.pdbx_strand_id
1 'polypeptide(L)'
;MTKNELLNALHHLYGNLLLGNILLGFSDSIDWKLVGTMIHEVRSPNVAFTADLGPVFGSTTSLRKDQPTMVDEFQKMLRRSVVAESFEVLGLYCRESAQTDKLHGLTWYQFARILRNTVSHKRGELINWPPELEKKGISSVTWRHRTLDSSMVGKPLQMYDAEILALITDEISFVETSLS
;
A
#
# COMPACT_ATOMS: atom_id res chain seq x y z
N MET A 1 -8.06 16.07 12.20
CA MET A 1 -7.64 14.72 12.67
C MET A 1 -6.70 14.85 13.87
N THR A 2 -6.83 14.02 14.89
CA THR A 2 -5.94 14.00 16.07
C THR A 2 -4.72 13.09 15.85
N LYS A 3 -3.66 13.25 16.66
CA LYS A 3 -2.48 12.38 16.62
C LYS A 3 -2.84 10.90 16.84
N ASN A 4 -3.78 10.62 17.76
CA ASN A 4 -4.22 9.25 18.02
C ASN A 4 -5.03 8.67 16.86
N GLU A 5 -5.88 9.48 16.21
CA GLU A 5 -6.59 9.05 15.00
C GLU A 5 -5.61 8.72 13.86
N LEU A 6 -4.57 9.54 13.68
CA LEU A 6 -3.50 9.27 12.72
C LEU A 6 -2.76 7.96 13.04
N LEU A 7 -2.33 7.76 14.30
CA LEU A 7 -1.65 6.52 14.71
C LEU A 7 -2.54 5.30 14.48
N ASN A 8 -3.83 5.38 14.83
CA ASN A 8 -4.77 4.28 14.59
C ASN A 8 -4.91 3.98 13.09
N ALA A 9 -4.98 5.02 12.24
CA ALA A 9 -5.04 4.84 10.79
C ALA A 9 -3.78 4.12 10.26
N LEU A 10 -2.58 4.55 10.68
CA LEU A 10 -1.33 3.91 10.28
C LEU A 10 -1.24 2.46 10.80
N HIS A 11 -1.63 2.20 12.05
CA HIS A 11 -1.67 0.83 12.59
C HIS A 11 -2.65 -0.07 11.84
N HIS A 12 -3.81 0.44 11.40
CA HIS A 12 -4.73 -0.33 10.56
C HIS A 12 -4.12 -0.68 9.21
N LEU A 13 -3.42 0.27 8.55
CA LEU A 13 -2.74 0.00 7.29
C LEU A 13 -1.64 -1.05 7.45
N TYR A 14 -0.83 -0.93 8.51
CA TYR A 14 0.19 -1.93 8.87
C TYR A 14 -0.44 -3.30 9.12
N GLY A 15 -1.50 -3.34 9.93
CA GLY A 15 -2.24 -4.56 10.25
C GLY A 15 -2.86 -5.22 9.03
N ASN A 16 -3.41 -4.45 8.09
CA ASN A 16 -4.00 -4.97 6.85
C ASN A 16 -2.96 -5.66 5.97
N LEU A 17 -1.76 -5.08 5.84
CA LEU A 17 -0.68 -5.71 5.08
C LEU A 17 -0.21 -7.02 5.74
N LEU A 18 -0.03 -7.01 7.07
CA LEU A 18 0.34 -8.22 7.80
C LEU A 18 -0.73 -9.31 7.69
N LEU A 19 -1.98 -8.97 7.98
CA LEU A 19 -3.10 -9.91 7.93
C LEU A 19 -3.27 -10.46 6.51
N GLY A 20 -3.20 -9.60 5.49
CA GLY A 20 -3.26 -10.02 4.09
C GLY A 20 -2.15 -11.02 3.74
N ASN A 21 -0.90 -10.73 4.14
CA ASN A 21 0.21 -11.65 3.92
C ASN A 21 0.09 -12.97 4.71
N ILE A 22 -0.44 -12.93 5.93
CA ILE A 22 -0.74 -14.13 6.72
C ILE A 22 -1.81 -14.98 6.02
N LEU A 23 -2.90 -14.36 5.57
CA LEU A 23 -3.99 -15.05 4.86
C LEU A 23 -3.49 -15.71 3.57
N LEU A 24 -2.57 -15.06 2.85
CA LEU A 24 -1.91 -15.64 1.68
C LEU A 24 -1.05 -16.86 2.03
N GLY A 25 -0.44 -16.90 3.22
CA GLY A 25 0.26 -18.09 3.70
C GLY A 25 -0.63 -19.32 3.86
N PHE A 26 -1.96 -19.12 3.92
CA PHE A 26 -2.95 -20.20 3.96
C PHE A 26 -3.64 -20.42 2.62
N SER A 27 -3.25 -19.75 1.53
CA SER A 27 -3.96 -19.78 0.24
C SER A 27 -4.11 -21.18 -0.34
N ASP A 28 -3.13 -22.05 -0.11
CA ASP A 28 -3.12 -23.43 -0.62
C ASP A 28 -4.05 -24.35 0.20
N SER A 29 -4.39 -23.93 1.41
CA SER A 29 -5.31 -24.64 2.31
C SER A 29 -6.77 -24.19 2.12
N ILE A 30 -7.03 -23.17 1.29
CA ILE A 30 -8.37 -22.68 1.00
C ILE A 30 -9.02 -23.56 -0.07
N ASP A 31 -10.22 -24.06 0.21
CA ASP A 31 -11.06 -24.68 -0.83
C ASP A 31 -11.70 -23.60 -1.71
N TRP A 32 -10.96 -23.19 -2.75
CA TRP A 32 -11.42 -22.17 -3.67
C TRP A 32 -12.66 -22.56 -4.48
N LYS A 33 -12.97 -23.86 -4.62
CA LYS A 33 -14.24 -24.28 -5.26
C LYS A 33 -15.43 -23.96 -4.36
N LEU A 34 -15.28 -24.18 -3.06
CA LEU A 34 -16.29 -23.76 -2.09
C LEU A 34 -16.46 -22.24 -2.10
N VAL A 35 -15.35 -21.49 -2.03
CA VAL A 35 -15.40 -20.01 -2.03
C VAL A 35 -16.10 -19.44 -3.27
N GLY A 36 -15.82 -19.98 -4.46
CA GLY A 36 -16.40 -19.50 -5.72
C GLY A 36 -17.86 -19.93 -5.97
N THR A 37 -18.39 -20.88 -5.21
CA THR A 37 -19.80 -21.34 -5.32
C THR A 37 -20.70 -20.75 -4.24
N MET A 38 -20.12 -20.11 -3.23
CA MET A 38 -20.87 -19.47 -2.16
C MET A 38 -21.37 -18.11 -2.63
N ILE A 39 -22.69 -17.95 -2.61
CA ILE A 39 -23.32 -16.65 -2.45
C ILE A 39 -22.98 -16.20 -1.03
N HIS A 40 -22.06 -15.25 -0.90
CA HIS A 40 -21.62 -14.79 0.42
C HIS A 40 -22.60 -13.71 0.91
N GLU A 41 -23.47 -14.09 1.84
CA GLU A 41 -24.27 -13.12 2.57
C GLU A 41 -23.41 -12.52 3.68
N VAL A 42 -22.97 -11.28 3.47
CA VAL A 42 -22.25 -10.51 4.49
C VAL A 42 -23.29 -9.76 5.32
N ARG A 43 -23.45 -10.18 6.57
CA ARG A 43 -24.32 -9.50 7.55
C ARG A 43 -23.49 -8.66 8.50
N SER A 44 -23.77 -7.36 8.50
CA SER A 44 -23.37 -6.42 9.54
C SER A 44 -24.62 -5.92 10.28
N PRO A 45 -24.48 -5.28 11.46
CA PRO A 45 -25.64 -4.78 12.22
C PRO A 45 -26.58 -3.88 11.42
N ASN A 46 -26.08 -3.19 10.39
CA ASN A 46 -26.81 -2.17 9.65
C ASN A 46 -26.97 -2.47 8.15
N VAL A 47 -26.29 -3.49 7.62
CA VAL A 47 -26.30 -3.83 6.19
C VAL A 47 -26.16 -5.34 6.03
N ALA A 48 -27.07 -5.92 5.24
CA ALA A 48 -26.88 -7.22 4.63
C ALA A 48 -26.66 -7.02 3.13
N PHE A 49 -25.58 -7.57 2.59
CA PHE A 49 -25.39 -7.62 1.15
C PHE A 49 -24.94 -9.01 0.71
N THR A 50 -25.31 -9.33 -0.51
CA THR A 50 -25.01 -10.60 -1.13
C THR A 50 -23.96 -10.38 -2.21
N ALA A 51 -22.81 -11.02 -2.09
CA ALA A 51 -21.77 -11.00 -3.10
C ALA A 51 -21.76 -12.31 -3.89
N ASP A 52 -21.95 -12.21 -5.21
CA ASP A 52 -21.62 -13.28 -6.14
C ASP A 52 -20.14 -13.16 -6.50
N LEU A 53 -19.35 -14.15 -6.09
CA LEU A 53 -17.93 -14.23 -6.39
C LEU A 53 -17.63 -15.02 -7.67
N GLY A 54 -18.65 -15.57 -8.35
CA GLY A 54 -18.51 -16.25 -9.63
C GLY A 54 -17.72 -15.43 -10.68
N PRO A 55 -17.95 -14.11 -10.83
CA PRO A 55 -17.18 -13.27 -11.75
C PRO A 55 -15.70 -13.09 -11.37
N VAL A 56 -15.35 -13.21 -10.09
CA VAL A 56 -13.96 -13.08 -9.61
C VAL A 56 -13.16 -14.36 -9.88
N PHE A 57 -13.83 -15.51 -9.76
CA PHE A 57 -13.19 -16.82 -9.84
C PHE A 57 -13.41 -17.55 -11.17
N GLY A 58 -14.35 -17.11 -12.00
CA GLY A 58 -14.69 -17.77 -13.26
C GLY A 58 -15.16 -19.22 -13.07
N SER A 59 -14.77 -20.11 -13.97
CA SER A 59 -15.07 -21.54 -13.85
C SER A 59 -14.16 -22.25 -12.83
N THR A 60 -14.62 -23.31 -12.18
CA THR A 60 -13.82 -24.10 -11.21
C THR A 60 -12.54 -24.71 -11.79
N THR A 61 -12.44 -24.81 -13.12
CA THR A 61 -11.27 -25.32 -13.84
C THR A 61 -10.23 -24.22 -14.13
N SER A 62 -10.65 -22.96 -14.33
CA SER A 62 -9.75 -21.80 -14.50
C SER A 62 -9.17 -21.30 -13.17
N LEU A 63 -9.94 -21.45 -12.08
CA LEU A 63 -9.60 -21.07 -10.71
C LEU A 63 -8.20 -21.46 -10.23
N ARG A 64 -7.77 -22.72 -10.44
CA ARG A 64 -6.41 -23.15 -10.05
C ARG A 64 -5.30 -22.55 -10.92
N LYS A 65 -5.61 -22.28 -12.19
CA LYS A 65 -4.65 -21.71 -13.14
C LYS A 65 -4.45 -20.21 -12.87
N ASP A 66 -5.50 -19.52 -12.45
CA ASP A 66 -5.51 -18.07 -12.22
C ASP A 66 -5.18 -17.70 -10.76
N GLN A 67 -5.13 -18.68 -9.84
CA GLN A 67 -4.77 -18.47 -8.43
C GLN A 67 -3.46 -17.69 -8.23
N PRO A 68 -2.34 -18.01 -8.91
CA PRO A 68 -1.11 -17.24 -8.74
C PRO A 68 -1.28 -15.77 -9.15
N THR A 69 -2.06 -15.50 -10.19
CA THR A 69 -2.35 -14.13 -10.64
C THR A 69 -3.24 -13.39 -9.64
N MET A 70 -4.26 -14.04 -9.08
CA MET A 70 -5.10 -13.43 -8.04
C MET A 70 -4.30 -13.11 -6.77
N VAL A 71 -3.41 -14.02 -6.35
CA VAL A 71 -2.51 -13.80 -5.22
C VAL A 71 -1.58 -12.62 -5.49
N ASP A 72 -0.96 -12.58 -6.68
CA ASP A 72 -0.08 -11.47 -7.08
C ASP A 72 -0.82 -10.12 -7.10
N GLU A 73 -2.03 -10.07 -7.68
CA GLU A 73 -2.82 -8.84 -7.70
C GLU A 73 -3.30 -8.41 -6.31
N PHE A 74 -3.67 -9.36 -5.45
CA PHE A 74 -4.03 -9.05 -4.07
C PHE A 74 -2.82 -8.51 -3.29
N GLN A 75 -1.63 -9.08 -3.45
CA GLN A 75 -0.40 -8.54 -2.87
C GLN A 75 -0.10 -7.14 -3.39
N LYS A 76 -0.16 -6.92 -4.71
CA LYS A 76 0.03 -5.58 -5.29
C LYS A 76 -0.97 -4.59 -4.73
N MET A 77 -2.24 -4.97 -4.59
CA MET A 77 -3.27 -4.14 -3.99
C MET A 77 -2.91 -3.74 -2.55
N LEU A 78 -2.57 -4.70 -1.68
CA LEU A 78 -2.17 -4.42 -0.30
C LEU A 78 -1.00 -3.44 -0.23
N ARG A 79 0.04 -3.67 -1.05
CA ARG A 79 1.23 -2.82 -1.15
C ARG A 79 0.88 -1.39 -1.59
N ARG A 80 0.09 -1.26 -2.65
CA ARG A 80 -0.36 0.04 -3.19
C ARG A 80 -1.18 0.81 -2.17
N SER A 81 -2.12 0.15 -1.50
CA SER A 81 -2.96 0.75 -0.47
C SER A 81 -2.14 1.30 0.68
N VAL A 82 -1.22 0.51 1.25
CA VAL A 82 -0.37 1.00 2.35
C VAL A 82 0.43 2.23 1.93
N VAL A 83 1.18 2.14 0.83
CA VAL A 83 2.04 3.24 0.36
C VAL A 83 1.26 4.51 0.03
N ALA A 84 0.10 4.37 -0.61
CA ALA A 84 -0.72 5.53 -0.98
C ALA A 84 -1.39 6.16 0.24
N GLU A 85 -2.10 5.35 1.03
CA GLU A 85 -2.95 5.84 2.10
C GLU A 85 -2.14 6.35 3.29
N SER A 86 -1.03 5.69 3.64
CA SER A 86 -0.19 6.11 4.77
C SER A 86 0.46 7.46 4.51
N PHE A 87 0.98 7.67 3.29
CA PHE A 87 1.57 8.94 2.87
C PHE A 87 0.53 10.07 2.84
N GLU A 88 -0.68 9.80 2.34
CA GLU A 88 -1.75 10.81 2.29
C GLU A 88 -2.26 11.21 3.67
N VAL A 89 -2.55 10.25 4.55
CA VAL A 89 -3.06 10.54 5.90
C VAL A 89 -2.02 11.28 6.74
N LEU A 90 -0.75 10.87 6.64
CA LEU A 90 0.35 11.56 7.31
C LEU A 90 0.58 12.97 6.77
N GLY A 91 0.57 13.12 5.44
CA GLY A 91 0.69 14.41 4.79
C GLY A 91 -0.46 15.36 5.14
N LEU A 92 -1.70 14.85 5.20
CA LEU A 92 -2.86 15.62 5.62
C LEU A 92 -2.70 16.12 7.05
N TYR A 93 -2.34 15.25 7.99
CA TYR A 93 -2.10 15.64 9.38
C TYR A 93 -1.03 16.72 9.49
N CYS A 94 0.11 16.54 8.82
CA CYS A 94 1.21 17.49 8.90
C CYS A 94 0.83 18.85 8.30
N ARG A 95 0.01 18.88 7.26
CA ARG A 95 -0.53 20.15 6.71
C ARG A 95 -1.49 20.82 7.69
N GLU A 96 -2.45 20.08 8.24
CA GLU A 96 -3.46 20.61 9.18
C GLU A 96 -2.83 21.11 10.49
N SER A 97 -1.75 20.46 10.95
CA SER A 97 -1.04 20.82 12.17
C SER A 97 0.17 21.75 11.96
N ALA A 98 0.39 22.24 10.74
CA ALA A 98 1.54 23.08 10.37
C ALA A 98 2.92 22.45 10.68
N GLN A 99 3.03 21.12 10.56
CA GLN A 99 4.24 20.32 10.79
C GLN A 99 4.86 19.76 9.49
N THR A 100 4.46 20.27 8.32
CA THR A 100 4.95 19.85 7.00
C THR A 100 6.47 19.86 6.89
N ASP A 101 7.16 20.85 7.48
CA ASP A 101 8.62 20.94 7.42
C ASP A 101 9.31 19.79 8.14
N LYS A 102 8.72 19.30 9.26
CA LYS A 102 9.23 18.11 9.96
C LYS A 102 9.16 16.88 9.06
N LEU A 103 8.03 16.70 8.37
CA LEU A 103 7.83 15.59 7.43
C LEU A 103 8.82 15.67 6.25
N HIS A 104 8.98 16.85 5.65
CA HIS A 104 9.88 17.07 4.51
C HIS A 104 11.36 16.88 4.85
N GLY A 105 11.74 17.05 6.12
CA GLY A 105 13.09 16.86 6.62
C GLY A 105 13.51 15.40 6.81
N LEU A 106 12.59 14.44 6.70
CA LEU A 106 12.88 13.03 6.93
C LEU A 106 13.63 12.41 5.75
N THR A 107 14.62 11.56 6.06
CA THR A 107 15.47 10.90 5.06
C THR A 107 14.69 10.00 4.11
N TRP A 108 13.59 9.41 4.59
CA TRP A 108 12.71 8.54 3.81
C TRP A 108 11.64 9.30 3.01
N TYR A 109 11.41 10.59 3.27
CA TYR A 109 10.26 11.32 2.72
C TYR A 109 10.23 11.33 1.19
N GLN A 110 11.34 11.69 0.54
CA GLN A 110 11.37 11.74 -0.92
C GLN A 110 11.25 10.34 -1.54
N PHE A 111 11.77 9.32 -0.85
CA PHE A 111 11.65 7.94 -1.29
C PHE A 111 10.18 7.50 -1.25
N ALA A 112 9.51 7.69 -0.11
CA ALA A 112 8.09 7.40 0.07
C ALA A 112 7.21 8.15 -0.95
N ARG A 113 7.55 9.40 -1.22
CA ARG A 113 6.86 10.24 -2.21
C ARG A 113 6.96 9.71 -3.63
N ILE A 114 8.13 9.19 -4.04
CA ILE A 114 8.31 8.54 -5.34
C ILE A 114 7.48 7.24 -5.42
N LEU A 115 7.47 6.44 -4.35
CA LEU A 115 6.65 5.23 -4.30
C LEU A 115 5.16 5.57 -4.41
N ARG A 116 4.68 6.53 -3.61
CA ARG A 116 3.30 7.06 -3.67
C ARG A 116 2.95 7.52 -5.07
N ASN A 117 3.77 8.36 -5.69
CA ASN A 117 3.54 8.83 -7.06
C ASN A 117 3.53 7.69 -8.08
N THR A 118 4.22 6.59 -7.82
CA THR A 118 4.15 5.43 -8.72
C THR A 118 2.80 4.73 -8.59
N VAL A 119 2.34 4.49 -7.35
CA VAL A 119 1.11 3.73 -7.09
C VAL A 119 -0.18 4.52 -7.34
N SER A 120 -0.14 5.86 -7.27
CA SER A 120 -1.32 6.73 -7.47
C SER A 120 -1.60 7.13 -8.92
N HIS A 121 -0.74 6.79 -9.89
CA HIS A 121 -0.93 7.15 -11.30
C HIS A 121 -1.69 6.06 -12.09
N LYS A 122 -2.16 6.38 -13.31
CA LYS A 122 -3.15 5.60 -14.11
C LYS A 122 -2.93 4.07 -14.22
N ARG A 123 -1.72 3.56 -14.00
CA ARG A 123 -1.42 2.11 -13.99
C ARG A 123 -0.82 1.60 -12.68
N GLY A 124 -0.49 2.47 -11.72
CA GLY A 124 0.01 2.09 -10.39
C GLY A 124 1.33 1.30 -10.37
N GLU A 125 2.01 1.20 -11.51
CA GLU A 125 3.06 0.22 -11.76
C GLU A 125 4.36 0.85 -12.27
N LEU A 126 4.28 2.00 -12.95
CA LEU A 126 5.43 2.60 -13.60
C LEU A 126 5.98 3.75 -12.77
N ILE A 127 7.29 3.73 -12.52
CA ILE A 127 7.96 4.77 -11.76
C ILE A 127 7.70 6.14 -12.40
N ASN A 128 7.21 7.05 -11.58
CA ASN A 128 6.95 8.43 -11.96
C ASN A 128 7.79 9.38 -11.09
N TRP A 129 8.75 10.06 -11.71
CA TRP A 129 9.63 10.98 -11.00
C TRP A 129 8.91 12.29 -10.71
N PRO A 130 8.86 12.76 -9.45
CA PRO A 130 8.21 14.02 -9.12
C PRO A 130 8.90 15.22 -9.83
N PRO A 131 8.17 16.08 -10.59
CA PRO A 131 8.78 17.15 -11.40
C PRO A 131 9.61 18.17 -10.60
N GLU A 132 9.22 18.46 -9.36
CA GLU A 132 9.98 19.35 -8.48
C GLU A 132 11.30 18.75 -7.96
N LEU A 133 11.48 17.42 -7.97
CA LEU A 133 12.79 16.82 -7.72
C LEU A 133 13.74 17.09 -8.88
N GLU A 134 13.25 16.95 -10.12
CA GLU A 134 13.99 17.29 -11.33
C GLU A 134 14.39 18.78 -11.34
N LYS A 135 13.46 19.69 -11.03
CA LYS A 135 13.76 21.13 -10.91
C LYS A 135 14.81 21.47 -9.84
N LYS A 136 14.93 20.64 -8.80
CA LYS A 136 15.95 20.78 -7.74
C LYS A 136 17.26 20.07 -8.07
N GLY A 137 17.39 19.45 -9.25
CA GLY A 137 18.56 18.68 -9.63
C GLY A 137 18.71 17.34 -8.88
N ILE A 138 17.65 16.86 -8.23
CA ILE A 138 17.64 15.59 -7.51
C ILE A 138 17.29 14.49 -8.52
N SER A 139 18.29 13.73 -8.95
CA SER A 139 18.17 12.63 -9.90
C SER A 139 18.19 11.24 -9.26
N SER A 140 18.48 11.16 -7.96
CA SER A 140 18.53 9.91 -7.21
C SER A 140 18.13 10.13 -5.76
N VAL A 141 17.39 9.17 -5.20
CA VAL A 141 17.02 9.13 -3.79
C VAL A 141 17.34 7.75 -3.25
N THR A 142 18.08 7.71 -2.15
CA THR A 142 18.41 6.46 -1.46
C THR A 142 17.80 6.48 -0.07
N TRP A 143 17.08 5.41 0.27
CA TRP A 143 16.65 5.14 1.63
C TRP A 143 17.03 3.71 2.00
N ARG A 144 17.70 3.57 3.16
CA ARG A 144 18.35 2.33 3.59
C ARG A 144 19.30 1.80 2.50
N HIS A 145 19.01 0.63 1.92
CA HIS A 145 19.84 -0.02 0.91
C HIS A 145 19.27 0.08 -0.51
N ARG A 146 18.17 0.82 -0.71
CA ARG A 146 17.54 0.95 -2.02
C ARG A 146 17.66 2.36 -2.56
N THR A 147 18.07 2.42 -3.82
CA THR A 147 18.15 3.64 -4.61
C THR A 147 17.10 3.62 -5.70
N LEU A 148 16.34 4.71 -5.80
CA LEU A 148 15.52 5.04 -6.97
C LEU A 148 16.20 6.18 -7.70
N ASP A 149 16.26 6.12 -9.02
CA ASP A 149 16.82 7.18 -9.85
C ASP A 149 15.89 7.57 -10.99
N SER A 150 16.10 8.76 -11.55
CA SER A 150 15.25 9.31 -12.61
C SER A 150 15.37 8.55 -13.94
N SER A 151 16.41 7.73 -14.14
CA SER A 151 16.51 6.83 -15.30
C SER A 151 15.57 5.61 -15.20
N MET A 152 14.97 5.38 -14.03
CA MET A 152 13.98 4.34 -13.82
C MET A 152 12.57 4.75 -14.25
N VAL A 153 12.35 6.01 -14.64
CA VAL A 153 11.03 6.49 -15.09
C VAL A 153 10.47 5.60 -16.20
N GLY A 154 9.19 5.24 -16.07
CA GLY A 154 8.50 4.36 -17.02
C GLY A 154 8.84 2.87 -16.86
N LYS A 155 9.74 2.48 -15.95
CA LYS A 155 9.99 1.07 -15.61
C LYS A 155 9.04 0.60 -14.50
N PRO A 156 8.70 -0.71 -14.47
CA PRO A 156 7.94 -1.28 -13.38
C PRO A 156 8.62 -1.07 -12.02
N LEU A 157 7.88 -0.56 -11.04
CA LEU A 157 8.33 -0.50 -9.65
C LEU A 157 8.11 -1.85 -8.98
N GLN A 158 9.21 -2.50 -8.62
CA GLN A 158 9.14 -3.67 -7.77
C GLN A 158 8.96 -3.25 -6.31
N MET A 159 7.81 -3.53 -5.71
CA MET A 159 7.56 -3.26 -4.29
C MET A 159 7.77 -4.52 -3.47
N TYR A 160 8.61 -4.43 -2.44
CA TYR A 160 8.91 -5.55 -1.55
C TYR A 160 8.19 -5.35 -0.21
N ASP A 161 7.62 -6.41 0.35
CA ASP A 161 6.88 -6.32 1.62
C ASP A 161 7.76 -5.82 2.77
N ALA A 162 9.00 -6.32 2.85
CA ALA A 162 9.95 -5.86 3.87
C ALA A 162 10.24 -4.36 3.79
N GLU A 163 10.25 -3.80 2.58
CA GLU A 163 10.46 -2.37 2.37
C GLU A 163 9.23 -1.55 2.77
N ILE A 164 8.03 -2.01 2.40
CA ILE A 164 6.79 -1.32 2.75
C ILE A 164 6.55 -1.37 4.25
N LEU A 165 6.78 -2.52 4.90
CA LEU A 165 6.71 -2.68 6.35
C LEU A 165 7.70 -1.77 7.06
N ALA A 166 8.93 -1.69 6.55
CA ALA A 166 9.94 -0.76 7.05
C ALA A 166 9.49 0.70 6.92
N LEU A 167 8.85 1.06 5.81
CA LEU A 167 8.47 2.45 5.54
C LEU A 167 7.35 2.88 6.48
N ILE A 168 6.28 2.08 6.59
CA ILE A 168 5.18 2.41 7.50
C ILE A 168 5.61 2.39 8.97
N THR A 169 6.62 1.58 9.32
CA THR A 169 7.22 1.61 10.67
C THR A 169 7.96 2.94 10.92
N ASP A 170 8.73 3.43 9.94
CA ASP A 170 9.39 4.73 10.02
C ASP A 170 8.37 5.88 10.09
N GLU A 171 7.23 5.75 9.39
CA GLU A 171 6.10 6.70 9.46
C GLU A 171 5.44 6.70 10.84
N ILE A 172 5.12 5.53 11.40
CA ILE A 172 4.55 5.40 12.75
C ILE A 172 5.51 6.01 13.78
N SER A 173 6.80 5.64 13.72
CA SER A 173 7.82 6.15 14.63
C SER A 173 7.95 7.68 14.56
N PHE A 174 7.86 8.25 13.36
CA PHE A 174 7.84 9.70 13.18
C PHE A 174 6.64 10.35 13.90
N VAL A 175 5.44 9.79 13.75
CA VAL A 175 4.24 10.31 14.44
C VAL A 175 4.43 10.23 15.95
N GLU A 176 4.88 9.10 16.47
CA GLU A 176 5.07 8.88 17.90
C GLU A 176 6.05 9.89 18.52
N THR A 177 7.22 10.04 17.89
CA THR A 177 8.39 10.73 18.47
C THR A 177 8.49 12.20 18.12
N SER A 178 7.97 12.62 16.97
CA SER A 178 8.31 13.92 16.37
C SER A 178 7.12 14.83 16.15
N LEU A 179 5.91 14.28 16.09
CA LEU A 179 4.68 15.08 15.93
C LEU A 179 4.01 15.40 17.26
N SER A 180 3.51 16.64 17.34
CA SER A 180 2.57 17.08 18.38
C SER A 180 1.14 16.74 17.98
#